data_AF-A0A351I4Q7-F1
#
_entry.id   AF-A0A351I4Q7-F1
#
_cell.length_a   1.000
_cell.length_b   1.000
_cell.length_c   1.000
_cell.angle_alpha   90.00
_cell.angle_beta   90.00
_cell.angle_gamma   90.00
#
_symmetry.space_group_name_H-M   'P 1'
#
loop_
_entity.id
_entity.type
_entity.pdbx_description
1 polymer ?
#
loop_
_entity_poly.entity_id
_entity_poly.type
_entity_poly.pdbx_seq_one_letter_code
_entity_poly.pdbx_strand_id
1 'polypeptide(L)'
;MDWKNRWTFWGLVAVVLTLISIPSAELISAFRDYSSLAIGWQPAPLKPTTVSFVPHDDRMPIAPALKPVEFRLKAAKAESVELVGDFNAWKPGLLKMKRAGGGTWTVTLPVRPGRHKYLFLVDGNPQVDPGVETAEGPDGRRVSLRLVK
;
A
#
# COMPACT_ATOMS: atom_id res chain seq x y z
N MET A 1 31.85 -0.34 73.07
CA MET A 1 31.97 -0.44 71.59
C MET A 1 32.36 -1.89 71.28
N ASP A 2 31.37 -2.79 71.28
CA ASP A 2 31.61 -4.24 71.37
C ASP A 2 32.04 -4.84 70.03
N TRP A 3 33.33 -5.15 69.93
CA TRP A 3 33.99 -5.76 68.78
C TRP A 3 33.42 -7.14 68.38
N LYS A 4 32.76 -7.84 69.31
CA LYS A 4 32.19 -9.18 69.09
C LYS A 4 31.05 -9.20 68.05
N ASN A 5 30.34 -8.08 67.83
CA ASN A 5 29.20 -8.01 66.88
C ASN A 5 29.61 -7.72 65.42
N ARG A 6 30.89 -7.41 65.15
CA ARG A 6 31.35 -7.15 63.78
C ARG A 6 31.49 -8.45 62.98
N TRP A 7 31.93 -9.53 63.61
CA TRP A 7 32.11 -10.83 62.96
C TRP A 7 30.78 -11.50 62.61
N THR A 8 29.74 -11.33 63.45
CA THR A 8 28.38 -11.81 63.16
C THR A 8 27.71 -11.02 62.04
N PHE A 9 27.94 -9.71 61.97
CA PHE A 9 27.46 -8.86 60.88
C PHE A 9 28.09 -9.25 59.53
N TRP A 10 29.42 -9.37 59.47
CA TRP A 10 30.11 -9.77 58.23
C TRP A 10 29.82 -11.23 57.84
N GLY A 11 29.61 -12.12 58.80
CA GLY A 11 29.15 -13.49 58.56
C GLY A 11 27.75 -13.54 57.93
N LEU A 12 26.81 -12.73 58.42
CA LEU A 12 25.46 -12.61 57.83
C LEU A 12 25.49 -12.01 56.43
N VAL A 13 26.32 -10.98 56.19
CA VAL A 13 26.49 -10.37 54.86
C VAL A 13 27.05 -11.37 53.86
N ALA A 14 28.02 -12.20 54.25
CA ALA A 14 28.55 -13.25 53.38
C ALA A 14 27.49 -14.31 53.03
N VAL A 15 26.64 -14.70 53.99
CA VAL A 15 25.53 -15.66 53.75
C VAL A 15 24.46 -15.09 52.83
N VAL A 16 24.12 -13.81 52.98
CA VAL A 16 23.16 -13.14 52.08
C VAL A 16 23.75 -13.00 50.67
N LEU A 17 25.05 -12.70 50.55
CA LEU A 17 25.72 -12.61 49.25
C LEU A 17 25.90 -13.98 48.58
N THR A 18 26.08 -15.08 49.32
CA THR A 18 26.08 -16.42 48.73
C THR A 18 24.68 -16.88 48.31
N LEU A 19 23.62 -16.45 49.02
CA LEU A 19 22.23 -16.70 48.63
C LEU A 19 21.79 -15.92 47.37
N ILE A 20 22.40 -14.76 47.10
CA ILE A 20 22.20 -14.01 45.84
C ILE A 20 23.14 -14.54 44.72
N SER A 21 24.14 -15.36 45.05
CA SER A 21 25.23 -15.80 44.16
C SER A 21 25.35 -17.34 44.07
N ILE A 22 24.22 -18.04 44.04
CA ILE A 22 24.07 -19.39 43.46
C ILE A 22 23.04 -19.24 42.33
N PRO A 23 23.34 -19.80 41.15
CA PRO A 23 23.49 -19.01 39.95
C PRO A 23 22.29 -19.17 39.00
N SER A 24 22.06 -18.15 38.18
CA SER A 24 22.14 -18.15 36.71
C SER A 24 22.18 -19.50 35.93
N ALA A 25 22.57 -20.63 36.50
CA ALA A 25 22.56 -21.94 35.86
C ALA A 25 21.15 -22.48 35.57
N GLU A 26 20.14 -22.18 36.39
CA GLU A 26 18.74 -22.55 36.10
C GLU A 26 18.02 -21.54 35.19
N LEU A 27 18.56 -20.32 35.03
CA LEU A 27 18.02 -19.34 34.09
C LEU A 27 18.62 -19.51 32.68
N ILE A 28 19.83 -20.06 32.59
CA ILE A 28 20.50 -20.36 31.31
C ILE A 28 20.00 -21.69 30.71
N SER A 29 19.60 -22.67 31.53
CA SER A 29 19.01 -23.92 31.00
C SER A 29 17.65 -23.68 30.33
N ALA A 30 16.83 -22.76 30.86
CA ALA A 30 15.58 -22.33 30.24
C ALA A 30 15.78 -21.52 28.94
N PHE A 31 16.96 -20.93 28.72
CA PHE A 31 17.21 -20.10 27.55
C PHE A 31 17.62 -20.90 26.29
N ARG A 32 17.97 -22.18 26.43
CA ARG A 32 18.19 -23.06 25.26
C ARG A 32 16.89 -23.34 24.53
N ASP A 33 15.80 -23.49 25.28
CA ASP A 33 14.46 -23.74 24.73
C ASP A 33 13.81 -22.46 24.16
N TYR A 34 14.28 -21.27 24.57
CA TYR A 34 13.85 -19.97 24.04
C TYR A 34 14.35 -19.66 22.61
N SER A 35 15.28 -20.46 22.09
CA SER A 35 15.87 -20.23 20.76
C SER A 35 14.96 -20.63 19.59
N SER A 36 13.82 -21.29 19.82
CA SER A 36 12.89 -21.60 18.72
C SER A 36 12.05 -20.40 18.26
N LEU A 37 12.14 -19.24 18.94
CA LEU A 37 11.36 -18.04 18.59
C LEU A 37 12.20 -16.87 18.06
N ALA A 38 13.52 -16.96 18.14
CA ALA A 38 14.43 -15.98 17.54
C ALA A 38 15.45 -16.73 16.67
N ILE A 39 15.43 -16.43 15.36
CA ILE A 39 16.29 -17.01 14.32
C ILE A 39 15.77 -18.34 13.74
N GLY A 40 14.53 -18.28 13.24
CA GLY A 40 13.93 -19.30 12.37
C GLY A 40 12.93 -18.71 11.38
N TRP A 41 12.98 -17.41 11.09
CA TRP A 41 12.20 -16.79 10.01
C TRP A 41 12.85 -17.10 8.65
N GLN A 42 12.87 -18.36 8.26
CA GLN A 42 12.68 -18.65 6.85
C GLN A 42 11.16 -18.69 6.69
N PRO A 43 10.49 -17.68 6.10
CA PRO A 43 9.12 -17.89 5.69
C PRO A 43 9.15 -19.14 4.83
N ALA A 44 8.45 -20.20 5.24
CA ALA A 44 8.38 -21.43 4.47
C ALA A 44 8.12 -21.00 3.02
N PRO A 45 8.97 -21.40 2.04
CA PRO A 45 8.77 -20.97 0.67
C PRO A 45 7.33 -21.31 0.33
N LEU A 46 6.52 -20.28 0.08
CA LEU A 46 5.12 -20.46 -0.25
C LEU A 46 5.15 -21.34 -1.49
N LYS A 47 4.82 -22.63 -1.34
CA LYS A 47 4.53 -23.46 -2.50
C LYS A 47 3.49 -22.66 -3.26
N PRO A 48 3.76 -22.28 -4.52
CA PRO A 48 2.75 -21.58 -5.30
C PRO A 48 1.50 -22.41 -5.16
N THR A 49 0.49 -21.87 -4.49
CA THR A 49 -0.84 -22.46 -4.57
C THR A 49 -1.28 -22.08 -5.97
N THR A 50 -0.82 -22.87 -6.93
CA THR A 50 -1.36 -22.85 -8.27
C THR A 50 -2.78 -23.29 -8.07
N VAL A 51 -3.69 -22.32 -8.05
CA VAL A 51 -5.10 -22.57 -8.23
C VAL A 51 -5.21 -23.05 -9.69
N SER A 52 -4.96 -24.34 -9.92
CA SER A 52 -5.07 -24.96 -11.25
C SER A 52 -6.52 -24.95 -11.75
N PHE A 53 -7.45 -24.64 -10.85
CA PHE A 53 -8.87 -24.62 -11.10
C PHE A 53 -9.48 -23.39 -10.44
N VAL A 54 -9.47 -22.27 -11.17
CA VAL A 54 -10.58 -21.32 -11.01
C VAL A 54 -11.73 -22.03 -11.71
N PRO A 55 -12.83 -22.41 -11.02
CA PRO A 55 -14.03 -22.85 -11.71
C PRO A 55 -14.43 -21.66 -12.58
N HIS A 56 -14.10 -21.73 -13.87
CA HIS A 56 -14.71 -20.84 -14.84
C HIS A 56 -16.15 -21.34 -14.91
N ASP A 57 -17.00 -20.79 -14.04
CA ASP A 57 -18.42 -20.94 -14.23
C ASP A 57 -18.70 -20.28 -15.59
N ASP A 58 -18.96 -21.09 -16.60
CA ASP A 58 -19.32 -20.65 -17.95
C ASP A 58 -20.58 -19.74 -17.95
N ARG A 59 -21.23 -19.58 -16.79
CA ARG A 59 -22.34 -18.67 -16.54
C ARG A 59 -21.92 -17.29 -16.05
N MET A 60 -20.63 -17.05 -15.75
CA MET A 60 -20.15 -15.71 -15.46
C MET A 60 -20.00 -14.98 -16.79
N PRO A 61 -20.77 -13.91 -17.08
CA PRO A 61 -20.51 -13.12 -18.28
C PRO A 61 -19.05 -12.68 -18.21
N ILE A 62 -18.25 -13.10 -19.18
CA ILE A 62 -16.84 -12.72 -19.28
C ILE A 62 -16.82 -11.20 -19.22
N ALA A 63 -16.48 -10.65 -18.06
CA ALA A 63 -16.42 -9.20 -17.91
C ALA A 63 -15.46 -8.71 -19.00
N PRO A 64 -15.86 -7.72 -19.82
CA PRO A 64 -15.08 -7.34 -20.97
C PRO A 64 -13.67 -6.96 -20.50
N ALA A 65 -12.67 -7.56 -21.15
CA ALA A 65 -11.27 -7.41 -20.76
C ALA A 65 -10.88 -5.92 -20.73
N LEU A 66 -10.15 -5.50 -19.71
CA LEU A 66 -9.67 -4.13 -19.59
C LEU A 66 -8.69 -3.83 -20.74
N LYS A 67 -8.82 -2.63 -21.31
CA LYS A 67 -7.93 -2.14 -22.38
C LYS A 67 -7.07 -0.99 -21.85
N PRO A 68 -5.76 -0.99 -22.12
CA PRO A 68 -4.92 0.15 -21.77
C PRO A 68 -5.33 1.35 -22.63
N VAL A 69 -5.74 2.43 -21.99
CA VAL A 69 -6.14 3.68 -22.65
C VAL A 69 -5.24 4.80 -22.15
N GLU A 70 -4.56 5.46 -23.08
CA GLU A 70 -3.80 6.67 -22.79
C GLU A 70 -4.71 7.90 -22.88
N PHE A 71 -4.68 8.71 -21.82
CA PHE A 71 -5.26 10.04 -21.76
C PHE A 71 -4.14 11.06 -21.83
N ARG A 72 -4.32 12.10 -22.63
CA ARG A 72 -3.30 13.11 -22.91
C ARG A 72 -3.90 14.51 -22.90
N LEU A 73 -3.23 15.45 -22.25
CA LEU A 73 -3.60 16.86 -22.23
C LEU A 73 -2.39 17.75 -22.49
N LYS A 74 -2.52 18.77 -23.34
CA LYS A 74 -1.48 19.80 -23.51
C LYS A 74 -1.74 20.95 -22.54
N ALA A 75 -0.92 21.06 -21.50
CA ALA A 75 -1.03 22.07 -20.46
C ALA A 75 0.37 22.46 -19.93
N ALA A 76 1.11 23.22 -20.74
CA ALA A 76 2.51 23.53 -20.48
C ALA A 76 2.74 24.36 -19.20
N LYS A 77 1.74 25.15 -18.81
CA LYS A 77 1.79 26.01 -17.62
C LYS A 77 1.24 25.35 -16.35
N ALA A 78 0.64 24.17 -16.45
CA ALA A 78 0.02 23.50 -15.32
C ALA A 78 1.06 23.00 -14.32
N GLU A 79 0.87 23.13 -13.03
CA GLU A 79 1.74 22.55 -12.00
C GLU A 79 1.38 21.09 -11.74
N SER A 80 0.09 20.78 -11.81
CA SER A 80 -0.47 19.43 -11.62
C SER A 80 -1.64 19.19 -12.56
N VAL A 81 -1.75 17.96 -13.05
CA VAL A 81 -2.92 17.53 -13.81
C VAL A 81 -3.40 16.19 -13.26
N GLU A 82 -4.70 16.12 -12.95
CA GLU A 82 -5.37 14.90 -12.51
C GLU A 82 -6.48 14.51 -13.47
N LEU A 83 -6.77 13.21 -13.54
CA LEU A 83 -7.86 12.67 -14.33
C LEU A 83 -9.01 12.22 -13.41
N VAL A 84 -10.22 12.69 -13.69
CA VAL A 84 -11.44 12.28 -12.98
C VAL A 84 -12.50 11.82 -13.98
N GLY A 85 -13.28 10.79 -13.63
CA GLY A 85 -14.31 10.25 -14.50
C GLY A 85 -15.01 9.03 -13.91
N ASP A 86 -15.82 8.36 -14.73
CA ASP A 86 -16.63 7.23 -14.28
C ASP A 86 -15.79 6.07 -13.73
N PHE A 87 -14.62 5.84 -14.31
CA PHE A 87 -13.68 4.77 -13.92
C PHE A 87 -13.03 4.98 -12.54
N ASN A 88 -13.04 6.19 -11.98
CA ASN A 88 -12.59 6.46 -10.62
C ASN A 88 -13.68 7.06 -9.73
N ALA A 89 -14.95 6.87 -10.11
CA ALA A 89 -16.11 7.41 -9.41
C ALA A 89 -16.01 8.93 -9.16
N TRP A 90 -15.43 9.67 -10.11
CA TRP A 90 -15.26 11.13 -10.03
C TRP A 90 -14.45 11.62 -8.82
N LYS A 91 -13.62 10.76 -8.23
CA LYS A 91 -12.81 11.12 -7.05
C LYS A 91 -11.47 11.75 -7.46
N PRO A 92 -11.21 13.02 -7.08
CA PRO A 92 -9.92 13.66 -7.30
C PRO A 92 -8.81 13.01 -6.44
N GLY A 93 -7.55 13.28 -6.79
CA GLY A 93 -6.36 12.81 -6.06
C GLY A 93 -5.94 11.36 -6.33
N LEU A 94 -6.77 10.56 -6.99
CA LEU A 94 -6.48 9.14 -7.26
C LEU A 94 -5.64 8.91 -8.52
N LEU A 95 -5.79 9.76 -9.54
CA LEU A 95 -5.16 9.56 -10.85
C LEU A 95 -4.39 10.83 -11.28
N LYS A 96 -3.19 10.99 -10.72
CA LYS A 96 -2.26 12.05 -11.13
C LYS A 96 -1.59 11.69 -12.46
N MET A 97 -1.60 12.64 -13.39
CA MET A 97 -0.93 12.49 -14.68
C MET A 97 0.57 12.81 -14.55
N LYS A 98 1.37 12.24 -15.45
CA LYS A 98 2.81 12.52 -15.54
C LYS A 98 3.07 13.56 -16.62
N ARG A 99 3.98 14.51 -16.36
CA ARG A 99 4.50 15.38 -17.41
C ARG A 99 5.31 14.55 -18.42
N ALA A 100 4.86 14.58 -19.66
CA ALA A 100 5.62 14.21 -20.84
C ALA A 100 6.32 15.45 -21.43
N GLY A 101 7.14 15.25 -22.47
CA GLY A 101 7.82 16.34 -23.17
C GLY A 101 6.86 17.37 -23.80
N GLY A 102 7.36 18.60 -23.99
CA GLY A 102 6.63 19.65 -24.71
C GLY A 102 5.39 20.20 -24.00
N GLY A 103 5.33 20.11 -22.67
CA GLY A 103 4.19 20.61 -21.88
C GLY A 103 2.94 19.74 -21.97
N THR A 104 3.13 18.46 -22.28
CA THR A 104 2.07 17.47 -22.39
C THR A 104 1.99 16.67 -21.10
N TRP A 105 0.79 16.28 -20.69
CA TRP A 105 0.54 15.41 -19.56
C TRP A 105 -0.09 14.11 -20.05
N THR A 106 0.36 12.97 -19.53
CA THR A 106 -0.15 11.65 -19.93
C THR A 106 -0.44 10.76 -18.73
N VAL A 107 -1.43 9.88 -18.87
CA VAL A 107 -1.66 8.74 -17.99
C VAL A 107 -2.25 7.60 -18.81
N THR A 108 -1.73 6.39 -18.59
CA THR A 108 -2.27 5.17 -19.21
C THR A 108 -2.87 4.31 -18.12
N LEU A 109 -4.15 3.98 -18.23
CA LEU A 109 -4.83 3.12 -17.28
C LEU A 109 -5.68 2.05 -17.99
N PRO A 110 -5.86 0.87 -17.37
CA PRO A 110 -6.74 -0.16 -17.87
C PRO A 110 -8.21 0.26 -17.67
N VAL A 111 -8.95 0.43 -18.76
CA VAL A 111 -10.36 0.88 -18.77
C VAL A 111 -11.21 -0.16 -19.48
N ARG A 112 -12.43 -0.41 -18.98
CA ARG A 112 -13.37 -1.33 -19.64
C ARG A 112 -13.82 -0.76 -20.99
N PRO A 113 -14.07 -1.59 -22.01
CA PRO A 113 -14.75 -1.16 -23.22
C PRO A 113 -16.09 -0.48 -22.89
N GLY A 114 -16.41 0.60 -23.60
CA GLY A 114 -17.60 1.41 -23.35
C GLY A 114 -17.37 2.90 -23.52
N ARG A 115 -18.41 3.68 -23.18
CA ARG A 115 -18.38 5.15 -23.16
C ARG A 115 -18.05 5.61 -21.75
N HIS A 116 -16.97 6.37 -21.59
CA HIS A 116 -16.52 6.90 -20.31
C HIS A 116 -16.54 8.42 -20.36
N LYS A 117 -17.19 9.03 -19.38
CA LYS A 117 -17.14 10.47 -19.16
C LYS A 117 -15.95 10.80 -18.26
N TYR A 118 -15.24 11.87 -18.59
CA TYR A 118 -14.07 12.32 -17.84
C TYR A 118 -13.84 13.83 -17.93
N LEU A 119 -13.03 14.34 -17.01
CA LEU A 119 -12.49 15.70 -16.98
C LEU A 119 -11.03 15.65 -16.54
N PHE A 120 -10.28 16.67 -16.94
CA PHE A 120 -8.96 16.95 -16.39
C PHE A 120 -9.08 18.00 -15.30
N LEU A 121 -8.44 17.81 -14.15
CA LEU A 121 -8.25 18.84 -13.15
C LEU A 121 -6.86 19.42 -13.32
N VAL A 122 -6.78 20.62 -13.90
CA VAL A 122 -5.54 21.36 -14.12
C VAL A 122 -5.38 22.35 -12.98
N ASP A 123 -4.42 22.11 -12.08
CA ASP A 123 -4.22 22.92 -10.86
C ASP A 123 -5.51 23.04 -10.03
N GLY A 124 -6.24 21.93 -9.93
CA GLY A 124 -7.54 21.85 -9.27
C GLY A 124 -8.71 22.40 -10.09
N ASN A 125 -8.46 23.07 -11.22
CA ASN A 125 -9.50 23.60 -12.09
C ASN A 125 -9.96 22.58 -13.12
N PRO A 126 -11.25 22.23 -13.16
CA PRO A 126 -11.81 21.29 -14.13
C PRO A 126 -11.80 21.85 -15.55
N GLN A 127 -11.29 21.06 -16.49
CA GLN A 127 -11.12 21.38 -17.91
C GLN A 127 -11.53 20.19 -18.78
N VAL A 128 -12.25 20.49 -19.87
CA VAL A 128 -12.58 19.50 -20.90
C VAL A 128 -11.42 19.32 -21.87
N ASP A 129 -11.29 18.13 -22.42
CA ASP A 129 -10.41 17.84 -23.54
C ASP A 129 -10.87 18.64 -24.79
N PRO A 130 -10.06 19.56 -25.32
CA PRO A 130 -10.46 20.45 -26.41
C PRO A 130 -10.68 19.73 -27.75
N GLY A 131 -10.26 18.48 -27.89
CA GLY A 131 -10.34 17.72 -29.15
C GLY A 131 -11.37 16.59 -29.16
N VAL A 132 -12.21 16.47 -28.14
CA VAL A 132 -13.08 15.31 -27.93
C VAL A 132 -14.53 15.75 -27.78
N GLU A 133 -15.46 14.87 -28.20
CA GLU A 133 -16.89 15.07 -27.98
C GLU A 133 -17.18 15.33 -26.49
N THR A 134 -18.07 16.28 -26.23
CA THR A 134 -18.51 16.59 -24.87
C THR A 134 -19.91 16.07 -24.63
N ALA A 135 -20.17 15.55 -23.44
CA ALA A 135 -21.49 15.16 -22.95
C ALA A 135 -21.85 15.95 -21.69
N GLU A 136 -23.09 15.80 -21.24
CA GLU A 136 -23.54 16.30 -19.94
C GLU A 136 -23.07 15.35 -18.82
N GLY A 137 -22.41 15.90 -17.82
CA GLY A 137 -21.91 15.22 -16.63
C GLY A 137 -22.98 15.07 -15.54
N PRO A 138 -22.62 14.44 -14.41
CA PRO A 138 -23.55 14.21 -13.30
C PRO A 138 -24.20 15.48 -12.76
N ASP A 139 -23.46 16.59 -12.73
CA ASP A 139 -23.89 17.87 -12.15
C ASP A 139 -24.42 18.86 -13.21
N GLY A 140 -24.82 18.38 -14.39
CA GLY A 140 -25.21 19.23 -15.54
C GLY A 140 -24.05 19.94 -16.24
N ARG A 141 -22.82 19.74 -15.75
CA ARG A 141 -21.60 20.32 -16.34
C ARG A 141 -21.16 19.58 -17.60
N ARG A 142 -20.57 20.28 -18.57
CA ARG A 142 -19.93 19.64 -19.74
C ARG A 142 -18.69 18.82 -19.35
N VAL A 143 -18.63 17.58 -19.82
CA VAL A 143 -17.54 16.62 -19.60
C VAL A 143 -17.08 16.02 -20.93
N SER A 144 -15.85 15.54 -21.01
CA SER A 144 -15.32 14.88 -22.22
C SER A 144 -15.73 13.42 -22.28
N LEU A 145 -15.96 12.89 -23.49
CA LEU A 145 -16.42 11.52 -23.72
C LEU A 145 -15.35 10.68 -24.40
N ARG A 146 -14.86 9.63 -23.74
CA ARG A 146 -13.93 8.66 -24.32
C ARG A 146 -14.68 7.40 -24.70
N LEU A 147 -14.68 7.06 -25.99
CA LEU A 147 -15.13 5.75 -26.47
C LEU A 147 -13.95 4.77 -26.47
N VAL A 148 -14.07 3.71 -25.69
CA VAL A 148 -13.14 2.59 -25.66
C VAL A 148 -13.81 1.43 -26.39
N LYS A 149 -13.30 1.09 -27.57
CA LYS A 149 -13.76 -0.08 -28.36
C LYS A 149 -13.03 -1.31 -27.90
#